data_AF-A0A7V9BKR9-F1
#
_entry.id   AF-A0A7V9BKR9-F1
#
_cell.length_a   1.000
_cell.length_b   1.000
_cell.length_c   1.000
_cell.angle_alpha   90.00
_cell.angle_beta   90.00
_cell.angle_gamma   90.00
#
_symmetry.space_group_name_H-M   'P 1'
#
loop_
_entity.id
_entity.type
_entity.pdbx_description
1 polymer ?
#
loop_
_entity_poly.entity_id
_entity_poly.type
_entity_poly.pdbx_seq_one_letter_code
_entity_poly.pdbx_strand_id
1 'polypeptide(L)' 'MAHNRYVPLKQVPEQPGYEWTSERMLRRLVYERRIPYSKPANRVLINLNDLDAMVEESRVEPLGA' A
#
# COMPACT_ATOMS: atom_id res chain seq x y z
N MET A 1 -4.95 -18.92 2.15
CA MET A 1 -5.76 -17.90 2.83
C MET A 1 -4.88 -16.66 2.93
N ALA A 2 -5.18 -15.58 2.22
CA ALA A 2 -4.38 -14.36 2.35
C ALA A 2 -4.60 -13.80 3.76
N HIS A 3 -3.56 -13.78 4.58
CA HIS A 3 -3.63 -13.19 5.91
C HIS A 3 -3.68 -11.68 5.76
N ASN A 4 -4.81 -11.04 6.09
CA ASN A 4 -4.90 -9.58 6.06
C ASN A 4 -3.84 -8.96 6.98
N ARG A 5 -2.84 -8.30 6.37
CA ARG A 5 -1.69 -7.74 7.06
C ARG A 5 -1.82 -6.22 7.08
N TYR A 6 -2.44 -5.74 8.14
CA TYR A 6 -2.60 -4.31 8.37
C TYR A 6 -1.36 -3.72 9.04
N VAL A 7 -0.82 -2.67 8.43
CA VAL A 7 0.34 -1.92 8.94
C VAL A 7 0.00 -0.43 8.96
N PRO A 8 0.40 0.33 9.99
CA PRO A 8 0.29 1.79 9.97
C PRO A 8 0.91 2.38 8.71
N LEU A 9 0.23 3.34 8.09
CA LEU A 9 0.67 3.95 6.82
C LEU A 9 2.15 4.38 6.85
N LYS A 10 2.60 4.97 7.96
CA LYS A 10 3.99 5.43 8.16
C LYS A 10 5.03 4.30 8.14
N GLN A 11 4.63 3.08 8.49
CA GLN A 11 5.49 1.90 8.58
C GLN A 11 5.49 1.06 7.29
N VAL A 12 4.62 1.38 6.32
CA VAL A 12 4.57 0.66 5.05
C VAL A 12 5.91 0.71 4.30
N PRO A 13 6.59 1.86 4.16
CA PRO A 13 7.90 1.91 3.47
C PRO A 13 9.03 1.15 4.20
N GLU A 14 8.83 0.83 5.48
CA GLU A 14 9.78 0.06 6.30
C GLU A 14 9.55 -1.46 6.15
N GLN A 15 8.47 -1.87 5.47
CA GLN A 15 8.19 -3.28 5.23
C GLN A 15 9.02 -3.79 4.05
N PRO A 16 9.59 -5.01 4.12
CA PRO A 16 10.30 -5.62 2.99
C PRO A 16 9.43 -5.69 1.75
N GLY A 17 9.92 -5.19 0.61
CA GLY A 17 9.21 -5.18 -0.68
C GLY A 17 8.35 -3.93 -0.94
N TYR A 18 8.34 -2.95 -0.02
CA TYR A 18 7.60 -1.68 -0.15
C TYR A 18 8.51 -0.44 -0.13
N GLU A 19 9.83 -0.64 -0.31
CA GLU A 19 10.85 0.40 -0.33
C GLU A 19 10.65 1.39 -1.51
N TRP A 20 9.87 0.97 -2.52
CA TRP A 20 9.46 1.80 -3.65
C TRP A 20 8.38 2.83 -3.29
N THR A 21 7.76 2.72 -2.11
CA THR A 21 6.73 3.65 -1.62
C THR A 21 7.33 4.73 -0.71
N SER A 22 6.57 5.79 -0.43
CA SER A 22 6.89 6.75 0.64
C SER A 22 5.66 7.12 1.43
N GLU A 23 5.83 7.51 2.70
CA GLU A 23 4.71 7.98 3.55
C GLU A 23 3.95 9.13 2.88
N ARG A 24 4.67 10.10 2.27
CA ARG A 24 4.06 11.23 1.55
C ARG A 24 3.19 10.77 0.39
N MET A 25 3.68 9.84 -0.42
CA MET A 25 2.94 9.26 -1.54
C MET A 25 1.70 8.51 -1.05
N LEU A 26 1.85 7.64 -0.05
CA LEU A 26 0.74 6.88 0.52
C LEU A 26 -0.32 7.79 1.14
N ARG A 27 0.07 8.84 1.87
CA ARG A 27 -0.86 9.84 2.41
C ARG A 27 -1.65 10.53 1.30
N ARG A 28 -0.99 10.88 0.19
CA ARG A 28 -1.64 11.47 -0.98
C ARG A 28 -2.65 10.49 -1.59
N LEU A 29 -2.28 9.22 -1.78
CA LEU A 29 -3.18 8.20 -2.33
C LEU A 29 -4.40 7.95 -1.42
N VAL A 30 -4.21 7.95 -0.10
CA VAL A 30 -5.31 7.87 0.86
C VAL A 30 -6.23 9.09 0.76
N TYR A 31 -5.66 10.30 0.71
CA TYR A 31 -6.43 11.54 0.56
C TYR A 31 -7.25 11.57 -0.74
N GLU A 32 -6.63 11.15 -1.85
CA GLU A 32 -7.27 11.02 -3.16
C GLU A 32 -8.22 9.80 -3.25
N ARG A 33 -8.34 8.99 -2.19
CA ARG A 33 -9.12 7.73 -2.15
C ARG A 33 -8.77 6.75 -3.26
N ARG A 34 -7.48 6.69 -3.62
CA ARG A 34 -6.96 5.83 -4.70
C ARG A 34 -6.46 4.47 -4.21
N ILE A 35 -6.33 4.27 -2.90
CA ILE A 35 -5.97 2.98 -2.30
C ILE A 35 -6.93 2.65 -1.14
N PRO A 36 -7.24 1.36 -0.91
CA PRO A 36 -7.95 0.92 0.28
C PRO A 36 -7.18 1.26 1.56
N TYR A 37 -7.90 1.71 2.58
CA TYR A 37 -7.33 1.92 3.91
C TYR A 37 -8.39 1.67 4.97
N SER A 38 -7.94 1.30 6.17
CA SER A 38 -8.78 1.22 7.37
C SER A 38 -8.40 2.31 8.35
N LYS A 39 -9.37 2.85 9.11
CA LYS A 39 -9.13 3.94 10.07
C LYS A 39 -9.63 3.65 11.50
N PRO A 40 -9.23 2.54 12.14
CA PRO A 40 -9.64 2.27 13.53
C PRO A 40 -9.00 3.28 14.47
N ALA A 41 -9.78 3.81 15.42
CA ALA A 41 -9.32 4.75 16.45
C ALA A 41 -8.46 5.91 15.90
N ASN A 42 -8.86 6.47 14.75
CA ASN A 42 -8.20 7.59 14.07
C ASN A 42 -6.78 7.31 13.53
N ARG A 43 -6.35 6.03 13.43
CA ARG A 43 -5.07 5.64 12.83
C ARG A 43 -5.29 5.05 11.44
N VAL A 44 -4.54 5.53 10.45
CA VAL A 44 -4.62 4.98 9.08
C VAL A 44 -3.77 3.71 8.98
N LEU A 45 -4.42 2.61 8.64
CA LEU A 45 -3.82 1.30 8.40
C LEU A 45 -4.00 0.93 6.93
N ILE A 46 -2.96 0.37 6.34
CA ILE A 46 -2.95 -0.16 4.97
C ILE A 46 -2.86 -1.68 5.07
N ASN A 47 -3.69 -2.38 4.31
CA ASN A 47 -3.53 -3.81 4.10
C ASN A 47 -2.49 -4.01 3.01
N LEU A 48 -1.39 -4.67 3.34
CA LEU A 48 -0.29 -4.88 2.40
C LEU A 48 -0.73 -5.75 1.20
N ASN A 49 -1.59 -6.74 1.42
CA ASN A 49 -2.10 -7.57 0.32
C ASN A 49 -2.95 -6.78 -0.68
N ASP A 50 -3.72 -5.80 -0.21
CA ASP A 50 -4.51 -4.94 -1.10
C ASP A 50 -3.58 -4.06 -1.94
N LEU A 51 -2.47 -3.59 -1.34
CA LEU A 51 -1.47 -2.81 -2.04
C LEU A 51 -0.75 -3.66 -3.11
N ASP A 52 -0.39 -4.90 -2.80
CA ASP A 52 0.20 -5.85 -3.75
C ASP A 52 -0.76 -6.15 -4.90
N ALA A 53 -2.02 -6.45 -4.58
CA ALA A 53 -3.05 -6.72 -5.57
C ALA A 53 -3.23 -5.53 -6.53
N MET A 54 -3.23 -4.30 -6.01
CA MET A 54 -3.30 -3.10 -6.85
C MET A 54 -2.07 -2.91 -7.75
N VAL A 55 -0.88 -3.28 -7.27
CA VAL A 55 0.35 -3.26 -8.08
C VAL A 55 0.27 -4.31 -9.18
N GLU A 56 -0.18 -5.52 -8.87
CA GLU A 56 -0.38 -6.62 -9.83
C GLU A 56 -1.47 -6.29 -10.86
N GLU A 57 -2.58 -5.69 -10.43
CA GLU A 57 -3.68 -5.23 -11.30
C GLU A 57 -3.24 -4.07 -12.22
N SER A 58 -2.25 -3.28 -11.81
CA SER A 58 -1.66 -2.20 -12.61
C SER A 58 -0.56 -2.68 -13.56
N ARG A 59 -0.45 -3.99 -13.82
CA ARG A 59 0.56 -4.68 -14.64
C ARG A 59 1.12 -3.81 -15.79
N VAL A 60 2.26 -3.19 -15.52
CA VAL A 60 3.19 -2.68 -16.53
C VAL A 60 4.09 -3.85 -16.90
N GLU A 61 4.15 -4.23 -18.18
CA GLU A 61 5.19 -5.14 -18.64
C GLU A 61 6.56 -4.53 -18.31
N PRO A 62 7.50 -5.29 -17.73
CA PRO A 62 8.85 -4.77 -17.53
C PRO A 62 9.43 -4.39 -18.90
N LEU A 63 9.73 -3.10 -19.08
CA LEU A 63 10.53 -2.64 -20.21
C LEU A 63 11.96 -3.20 -20.03
N GLY A 64 12.19 -4.36 -20.64
CA GLY A 64 13.48 -5.05 -20.56
C GLY A 64 13.43 -6.48 -21.07
N ALA A 65 13.01 -6.68 -22.32
CA ALA A 65 13.41 -7.80 -23.16
C ALA A 65 14.18 -7.24 -24.36
#